data_AF-A0A8S3B5B2-F1
#
_entry.id   AF-A0A8S3B5B2-F1
#
_cell.length_a   1.000
_cell.length_b   1.000
_cell.length_c   1.000
_cell.angle_alpha   90.00
_cell.angle_beta   90.00
_cell.angle_gamma   90.00
#
_symmetry.space_group_name_H-M   'P 1'
#
loop_
_entity.id
_entity.type
_entity.pdbx_description
1 polymer ?
#
loop_
_entity_poly.entity_id
_entity_poly.type
_entity_poly.pdbx_seq_one_letter_code
_entity_poly.pdbx_strand_id
1 'polypeptide(L)' 'SAHSIARWPFDGSYTDIINGHNGFPSAYPPAFATGYILQAASFNASQQQAMHTSFIPLYNVSFTIDAWIKP' A
#
# COMPACT_ATOMS: atom_id res chain seq x y z
N SER A 1 -1.78 16.40 -8.68
CA SER A 1 -2.00 15.10 -9.35
C SER A 1 -3.50 14.91 -9.45
N ALA A 2 -4.12 15.16 -10.60
CA ALA A 2 -5.58 15.24 -10.72
C ALA A 2 -6.30 13.88 -10.90
N HIS A 3 -5.57 12.74 -10.92
CA HIS A 3 -6.13 11.44 -11.30
C HIS A 3 -5.61 10.22 -10.51
N SER A 4 -4.99 10.41 -9.33
CA SER A 4 -4.61 9.28 -8.48
C SER A 4 -5.86 8.65 -7.84
N ILE A 5 -6.01 7.32 -7.91
CA ILE A 5 -7.16 6.60 -7.34
C ILE A 5 -6.92 6.28 -5.85
N ALA A 6 -5.72 5.84 -5.51
CA ALA A 6 -5.30 5.54 -4.14
C ALA A 6 -3.78 5.72 -4.02
N ARG A 7 -3.29 5.96 -2.80
CA ARG A 7 -1.86 5.99 -2.49
C ARG A 7 -1.59 5.62 -1.04
N TRP A 8 -0.70 4.66 -0.85
CA TRP A 8 -0.20 4.24 0.47
C TRP A 8 1.29 4.57 0.59
N PRO A 9 1.67 5.64 1.31
CA PRO A 9 3.08 5.98 1.53
C PRO A 9 3.77 5.01 2.49
N PHE A 10 3.01 4.41 3.42
CA PHE A 10 3.53 3.60 4.52
C PHE A 10 4.40 4.34 5.55
N ASP A 11 4.14 5.65 5.70
CA ASP A 11 4.76 6.52 6.70
C ASP A 11 4.08 6.37 8.07
N GLY A 12 4.32 5.22 8.71
CA GLY A 12 3.77 4.88 10.02
C GLY A 12 2.29 4.47 10.02
N SER A 13 1.66 4.41 8.85
CA SER A 13 0.27 3.98 8.68
C SER A 13 0.03 3.28 7.33
N TYR A 14 -0.97 2.40 7.28
CA TYR A 14 -1.50 1.80 6.04
C TYR A 14 -2.66 2.62 5.42
N THR A 15 -2.85 3.87 5.84
CA THR A 15 -3.90 4.75 5.33
C THR A 15 -3.69 5.08 3.85
N ASP A 16 -4.77 5.02 3.06
CA ASP A 16 -4.80 5.65 1.74
C ASP A 16 -5.01 7.16 1.91
N ILE A 17 -4.06 7.96 1.43
CA ILE A 17 -4.09 9.42 1.58
C ILE A 17 -4.89 10.14 0.49
N ILE A 18 -5.53 9.41 -0.43
CA ILE A 18 -6.29 9.99 -1.53
C ILE A 18 -7.80 9.82 -1.33
N ASN A 19 -8.33 8.58 -1.33
CA ASN A 19 -9.77 8.33 -1.37
C ASN A 19 -10.28 7.37 -0.28
N GLY A 20 -9.43 7.05 0.71
CA GLY A 20 -9.83 6.25 1.88
C GLY A 20 -9.88 4.74 1.62
N HIS A 21 -9.23 4.24 0.56
CA HIS A 21 -9.00 2.81 0.34
C HIS A 21 -7.92 2.26 1.28
N ASN A 22 -8.10 2.38 2.59
CA ASN A 22 -7.09 2.00 3.59
C ASN A 22 -6.65 0.54 3.43
N GLY A 23 -5.36 0.30 3.68
CA GLY A 23 -4.77 -1.03 3.71
C GLY A 23 -5.22 -1.81 4.95
N PHE A 24 -5.65 -3.04 4.72
CA PHE A 24 -5.95 -4.05 5.73
C PHE A 24 -4.83 -5.09 5.70
N PRO A 25 -3.91 -5.07 6.67
CA PRO A 25 -2.87 -6.08 6.75
C PRO A 25 -3.43 -7.43 7.20
N SER A 26 -2.72 -8.50 6.87
CA SER A 26 -2.92 -9.84 7.44
C SER A 26 -2.74 -9.84 8.97
N ALA A 27 -3.09 -10.96 9.62
CA ALA A 27 -2.92 -11.14 11.06
C ALA A 27 -1.51 -10.78 11.58
N TYR A 28 -0.49 -10.93 10.74
CA TYR A 28 0.86 -10.41 10.97
C TYR A 28 1.12 -9.22 10.03
N PRO A 29 1.00 -7.97 10.50
CA PRO A 29 1.18 -6.80 9.66
C PRO A 29 2.65 -6.56 9.30
N PRO A 30 2.98 -6.16 8.05
CA PRO A 30 4.33 -5.77 7.66
C PRO A 30 4.84 -4.59 8.48
N ALA A 31 6.03 -4.66 9.06
CA ALA A 31 6.56 -3.54 9.84
C ALA A 31 6.85 -2.30 8.97
N PHE A 32 6.83 -1.10 9.56
CA PHE A 32 7.34 0.09 8.87
C PHE A 32 8.86 0.20 9.05
N ALA A 33 9.59 0.32 7.95
CA ALA A 33 11.04 0.48 7.93
C ALA A 33 11.46 1.63 7.01
N THR A 34 12.74 2.01 6.98
CA THR A 34 13.24 3.06 6.08
C THR A 34 12.98 2.69 4.62
N GLY A 35 12.22 3.56 3.93
CA GLY A 35 11.85 3.41 2.52
C GLY A 35 12.72 4.23 1.58
N TYR A 36 12.38 4.21 0.29
CA TYR A 36 13.03 5.09 -0.71
C TYR A 36 12.73 6.57 -0.42
N ILE A 37 11.50 6.85 0.00
CA ILE A 37 11.09 8.12 0.60
C ILE A 37 10.57 7.77 1.99
N LEU A 38 11.07 8.43 3.03
CA LEU A 38 10.63 8.24 4.42
C LEU A 38 10.56 6.77 4.83
N GLN A 39 9.36 6.19 5.00
CA GLN A 39 9.17 4.79 5.38
C GLN A 39 8.52 3.95 4.27
N ALA A 40 8.60 2.64 4.41
CA ALA A 40 7.98 1.65 3.55
C ALA A 40 7.46 0.46 4.38
N ALA A 41 6.52 -0.30 3.82
CA ALA A 41 6.11 -1.58 4.36
C ALA A 41 7.22 -2.64 4.11
N SER A 42 7.70 -3.27 5.18
CA SER A 42 8.72 -4.31 5.17
C SER A 42 8.09 -5.68 5.41
N PHE A 43 8.11 -6.52 4.38
CA PHE A 43 7.49 -7.84 4.39
C PHE A 43 8.49 -8.92 4.79
N ASN A 44 8.12 -9.73 5.78
CA ASN A 44 8.87 -10.89 6.25
C ASN A 44 8.32 -12.17 5.61
N ALA A 45 9.13 -12.80 4.74
CA ALA A 45 8.77 -14.02 4.03
C ALA A 45 8.41 -15.20 4.97
N SER A 46 8.97 -15.22 6.18
CA SER A 46 8.67 -16.27 7.18
C SER A 46 7.30 -16.12 7.85
N GLN A 47 6.60 -15.00 7.65
CA GLN A 47 5.35 -14.67 8.36
C GLN A 47 4.10 -14.62 7.45
N GLN A 48 4.20 -15.10 6.20
CA GLN A 48 3.09 -15.11 5.22
C GLN A 48 2.30 -13.79 5.19
N GLN A 49 3.02 -12.67 5.15
CA GLN A 49 2.40 -11.35 5.28
C GLN A 49 1.78 -10.89 3.97
N ALA A 50 0.63 -10.24 4.06
CA ALA A 50 -0.06 -9.63 2.94
C ALA A 50 -0.76 -8.34 3.38
N MET A 51 -1.09 -7.50 2.41
CA MET A 51 -2.00 -6.38 2.57
C MET A 51 -3.02 -6.39 1.44
N HIS A 52 -4.25 -6.04 1.76
CA HIS A 52 -5.34 -5.85 0.81
C HIS A 52 -6.09 -4.55 1.14
N THR A 53 -7.02 -4.15 0.31
CA THR A 53 -7.79 -2.91 0.49
C THR A 53 -9.28 -3.22 0.45
N SER A 54 -10.10 -2.23 0.76
CA SER A 54 -11.51 -2.27 0.37
C SER A 54 -11.64 -2.30 -1.16
N PHE A 55 -12.84 -2.61 -1.64
CA PHE A 55 -13.13 -2.62 -3.07
C PHE A 55 -12.80 -1.27 -3.71
N ILE A 56 -11.98 -1.30 -4.76
CA ILE A 56 -11.71 -0.16 -5.63
C ILE A 56 -12.41 -0.43 -6.96
N PRO A 57 -13.34 0.43 -7.42
CA PRO A 57 -14.11 0.21 -8.64
C PRO A 57 -13.23 0.45 -9.88
N LEU A 58 -12.38 -0.53 -10.21
CA LEU A 58 -11.48 -0.51 -11.36
C LEU A 58 -12.09 -1.15 -12.63
N TYR A 59 -13.36 -1.55 -12.58
CA TYR A 59 -14.04 -2.12 -13.74
C TYR A 59 -14.22 -1.04 -14.83
N ASN A 60 -13.99 -1.42 -16.09
CA ASN A 60 -14.14 -0.55 -17.28
C ASN A 60 -13.32 0.76 -17.26
N VAL A 61 -12.26 0.83 -16.44
CA VAL A 61 -11.31 1.96 -16.44
C VAL A 61 -9.90 1.45 -16.70
N SER A 62 -9.13 2.22 -17.47
CA SER A 62 -7.69 2.00 -17.57
C SER A 62 -7.00 2.63 -16.38
N PHE A 63 -6.05 1.92 -15.78
CA PHE A 63 -5.27 2.40 -14.66
C PHE A 63 -3.81 1.94 -14.78
N THR A 64 -2.95 2.61 -14.04
CA THR A 64 -1.54 2.24 -13.86
C THR A 64 -1.26 2.05 -12.38
N ILE A 65 -0.26 1.25 -12.06
CA ILE A 65 0.27 1.10 -10.70
C ILE A 65 1.75 1.50 -10.73
N ASP A 66 2.17 2.36 -9.81
CA ASP A 66 3.56 2.74 -9.57
C ASP A 66 3.99 2.41 -8.14
N ALA A 67 5.19 1.85 -7.98
CA ALA A 67 5.73 1.52 -6.67
C ALA A 67 7.27 1.48 -6.69
N TRP A 68 7.88 1.85 -5.56
CA TRP A 68 9.28 1.55 -5.28
C TRP A 68 9.37 0.20 -4.59
N ILE A 69 10.14 -0.74 -5.15
CA ILE A 69 10.31 -2.09 -4.59
C ILE A 69 11.79 -2.32 -4.33
N LYS A 70 12.11 -2.73 -3.10
CA LYS A 70 13.43 -3.23 -2.70
C LYS A 70 13.30 -4.72 -2.33
N PRO A 71 13.89 -5.63 -3.13
CA PRO A 71 13.93 -7.06 -2.82
C PRO A 71 14.74 -7.39 -1.56
#